data_AF-A0A3D0D3K2-F1
#
_entry.id   AF-A0A3D0D3K2-F1
#
_cell.length_a   1.000
_cell.length_b   1.000
_cell.length_c   1.000
_cell.angle_alpha   90.00
_cell.angle_beta   90.00
_cell.angle_gamma   90.00
#
_symmetry.space_group_name_H-M   'P 1'
#
loop_
_entity.id
_entity.type
_entity.pdbx_description
1 polymer ?
#
loop_
_entity_poly.entity_id
_entity_poly.type
_entity_poly.pdbx_seq_one_letter_code
_entity_poly.pdbx_strand_id
1 'polypeptide(L)'
;MAVIGRPPAFDVIAYTAIAARKPRDQYDYEGRSHSLWFCDAHDEGVYRWFEMAFMVQPLVRERFSLDPFALPPTEEAAARAFSPAISARQVAWEPLPFDQGDEEQFIERWLGWFAEAVDGTLRHPSHMPENSGGRCRRSSLH
;
A
#
# COMPACT_ATOMS: atom_id res chain seq x y z
N MET A 1 -28.02 -9.49 9.36
CA MET A 1 -27.65 -9.90 7.99
C MET A 1 -26.14 -9.71 7.86
N ALA A 2 -25.37 -10.79 7.98
CA ALA A 2 -23.93 -10.72 7.74
C ALA A 2 -23.70 -10.64 6.23
N VAL A 3 -23.05 -9.58 5.77
CA VAL A 3 -22.43 -9.56 4.45
C VAL A 3 -21.35 -10.63 4.52
N ILE A 4 -21.54 -11.77 3.84
CA ILE A 4 -20.49 -12.77 3.66
C ILE A 4 -19.53 -12.17 2.61
N GLY A 5 -18.81 -11.14 3.03
CA GLY A 5 -17.62 -10.68 2.33
C GLY A 5 -16.58 -11.77 2.51
N ARG A 6 -15.89 -12.11 1.42
CA ARG A 6 -14.72 -13.00 1.46
C ARG A 6 -13.82 -12.55 2.60
N PRO A 7 -13.35 -13.45 3.49
CA PRO A 7 -12.46 -13.04 4.56
C PRO A 7 -11.28 -12.27 3.96
N PRO A 8 -10.87 -11.14 4.57
CA PRO A 8 -9.73 -10.38 4.11
C PRO A 8 -8.53 -11.32 3.96
N ALA A 9 -7.63 -11.02 3.02
CA ALA A 9 -6.46 -11.88 2.76
C ALA A 9 -5.62 -12.12 4.03
N PHE A 10 -5.72 -11.19 4.99
CA PHE A 10 -5.04 -11.19 6.29
C PHE A 10 -6.06 -10.90 7.40
N ASP A 11 -5.80 -11.40 8.60
CA ASP A 11 -6.46 -10.90 9.80
C ASP A 11 -5.79 -9.58 10.22
N VAL A 12 -6.57 -8.49 10.26
CA VAL A 12 -6.05 -7.14 10.50
C VAL A 12 -6.64 -6.61 11.79
N ILE A 13 -5.77 -6.30 12.75
CA ILE A 13 -6.17 -5.84 14.09
C ILE A 13 -6.20 -4.30 14.15
N ALA A 14 -5.25 -3.64 13.50
CA ALA A 14 -5.17 -2.19 13.43
C ALA A 14 -4.64 -1.74 12.06
N TYR A 15 -5.04 -0.55 11.63
CA TYR A 15 -4.53 0.04 10.41
C TYR A 15 -4.51 1.56 10.47
N THR A 16 -3.61 2.16 9.70
CA THR A 16 -3.57 3.59 9.41
C THR A 16 -2.96 3.81 8.03
N ALA A 17 -2.82 5.07 7.63
CA ALA A 17 -2.10 5.47 6.43
C ALA A 17 -1.14 6.61 6.74
N ILE A 18 -0.03 6.65 6.01
CA ILE A 18 0.94 7.74 6.03
C ILE A 18 1.06 8.30 4.61
N ALA A 19 1.19 9.63 4.49
CA ALA A 19 1.21 10.30 3.19
C ALA A 19 2.20 11.46 3.17
N ALA A 20 2.98 11.55 2.10
CA ALA A 20 3.84 12.69 1.78
C ALA A 20 3.19 13.44 0.63
N ARG A 21 2.90 14.73 0.83
CA ARG A 21 2.14 15.56 -0.10
C ARG A 21 2.84 16.88 -0.38
N LYS A 22 2.79 17.30 -1.65
CA LYS A 22 3.14 18.63 -2.14
C LYS A 22 1.93 19.23 -2.88
N PRO A 23 1.92 20.54 -3.17
CA PRO A 23 0.95 21.10 -4.12
C PRO A 23 0.97 20.33 -5.44
N ARG A 24 -0.21 20.14 -6.04
CA ARG A 24 -0.36 19.46 -7.33
C ARG A 24 0.47 20.13 -8.40
N ASP A 25 1.19 19.33 -9.17
CA ASP A 25 1.93 19.82 -10.34
C ASP A 25 1.09 19.80 -11.62
N GLN A 26 1.72 20.15 -12.74
CA GLN A 26 1.09 20.16 -14.06
C GLN A 26 0.60 18.78 -14.55
N TYR A 27 0.99 17.69 -13.88
CA TYR A 27 0.58 16.33 -14.16
C TYR A 27 -0.48 15.82 -13.15
N ASP A 28 -1.03 16.72 -12.32
CA ASP A 28 -2.00 16.42 -11.23
C ASP A 28 -1.41 15.53 -10.11
N TYR A 29 -0.07 15.43 -10.03
CA TYR A 29 0.60 14.64 -9.00
C TYR A 29 0.79 15.45 -7.72
N GLU A 30 0.21 14.94 -6.64
CA GLU A 30 0.18 15.53 -5.30
C GLU A 30 1.14 14.82 -4.34
N GLY A 31 1.51 13.56 -4.61
CA GLY A 31 2.47 12.83 -3.79
C GLY A 31 2.14 11.35 -3.68
N ARG A 32 2.40 10.78 -2.51
CA ARG A 32 2.26 9.33 -2.28
C ARG A 32 1.69 9.01 -0.91
N SER A 33 1.01 7.87 -0.79
CA SER A 33 0.56 7.36 0.50
C SER A 33 0.66 5.84 0.58
N HIS A 34 1.04 5.35 1.75
CA HIS A 34 1.14 3.92 2.04
C HIS A 34 0.23 3.57 3.21
N SER A 35 -0.32 2.37 3.15
CA SER A 35 -1.05 1.73 4.23
C SER A 35 -0.09 1.11 5.22
N LEU A 36 -0.36 1.29 6.52
CA LEU A 36 0.32 0.61 7.62
C LEU A 36 -0.69 -0.28 8.31
N TRP A 37 -0.53 -1.60 8.20
CA TRP A 37 -1.46 -2.58 8.78
C TRP A 37 -0.75 -3.43 9.82
N PHE A 38 -1.34 -3.56 11.01
CA PHE A 38 -0.93 -4.56 11.99
C PHE A 38 -1.76 -5.82 11.76
N CYS A 39 -1.15 -6.78 11.07
CA CYS A 39 -1.82 -7.98 10.57
C CYS A 39 -0.85 -9.15 10.48
N ASP A 40 -1.35 -10.31 10.09
CA ASP A 40 -0.56 -11.53 9.93
C ASP A 40 -0.10 -11.76 8.47
N ALA A 41 0.18 -10.72 7.68
CA ALA A 41 0.32 -10.81 6.21
C ALA A 41 1.31 -11.85 5.66
N HIS A 42 2.41 -12.15 6.35
CA HIS A 42 3.42 -13.11 5.89
C HIS A 42 3.15 -14.55 6.34
N ASP A 43 2.80 -14.75 7.61
CA ASP A 43 2.60 -16.06 8.23
C ASP A 43 1.34 -16.03 9.11
N GLU A 44 0.47 -17.03 8.97
CA GLU A 44 -0.82 -17.08 9.69
C GLU A 44 -0.62 -17.07 11.21
N GLY A 45 -1.31 -16.15 11.88
CA GLY A 45 -1.22 -15.96 13.33
C GLY A 45 0.04 -15.22 13.82
N VAL A 46 0.94 -14.78 12.92
CA VAL A 46 2.14 -14.00 13.28
C VAL A 46 1.94 -12.52 12.93
N TYR A 47 1.57 -11.74 13.93
CA TYR A 47 1.22 -10.33 13.76
C TYR A 47 2.43 -9.40 13.79
N ARG A 48 2.53 -8.51 12.80
CA ARG A 48 3.54 -7.45 12.68
C ARG A 48 2.95 -6.21 12.04
N TRP A 49 3.65 -5.09 12.13
CA TRP A 49 3.36 -3.93 11.29
C TRP A 49 3.92 -4.16 9.90
N PHE A 50 3.07 -3.99 8.90
CA PHE A 50 3.42 -4.07 7.49
C PHE A 50 3.15 -2.74 6.81
N GLU A 51 4.10 -2.28 6.03
CA GLU A 51 3.92 -1.22 5.05
C GLU A 51 3.54 -1.82 3.71
N MET A 52 2.52 -1.25 3.06
CA MET A 52 2.12 -1.63 1.71
C MET A 52 1.45 -0.46 1.00
N ALA A 53 1.35 -0.54 -0.30
CA ALA A 53 0.70 0.49 -1.09
C ALA A 53 0.06 -0.10 -2.34
N PHE A 54 -0.89 0.63 -2.90
CA PHE A 54 -1.72 0.17 -4.01
C PHE A 54 -1.55 1.11 -5.20
N MET A 55 -1.84 0.58 -6.38
CA MET A 55 -1.83 1.28 -7.65
C MET A 55 -3.08 0.94 -8.46
N VAL A 56 -3.38 1.78 -9.43
CA VAL A 56 -4.35 1.46 -10.47
C VAL A 56 -3.68 0.60 -11.52
N GLN A 57 -4.38 -0.42 -12.02
CA GLN A 57 -3.91 -1.16 -13.19
C GLN A 57 -3.72 -0.23 -14.39
N PRO A 58 -2.59 -0.30 -15.14
CA PRO A 58 -2.34 0.59 -16.27
C PRO A 58 -3.42 0.60 -17.37
N LEU A 59 -4.21 -0.49 -17.47
CA LEU A 59 -5.30 -0.62 -18.43
C LEU A 59 -6.60 0.08 -17.99
N VAL A 60 -6.72 0.46 -16.72
CA VAL A 60 -7.88 1.15 -16.16
C VAL A 60 -7.68 2.65 -16.33
N ARG A 61 -8.67 3.34 -16.94
CA ARG A 61 -8.63 4.80 -17.16
C ARG A 61 -9.05 5.57 -15.91
N GLU A 62 -8.32 5.36 -14.82
CA GLU A 62 -8.50 6.06 -13.55
C GLU A 62 -7.15 6.64 -13.11
N ARG A 63 -7.15 7.86 -12.58
CA ARG A 63 -5.94 8.54 -12.11
C ARG A 63 -6.17 9.02 -10.68
N PHE A 64 -5.15 8.85 -9.86
CA PHE A 64 -5.12 9.34 -8.50
C PHE A 64 -4.01 10.38 -8.38
N SER A 65 -4.27 11.45 -7.62
CA SER A 65 -3.24 12.46 -7.35
C SER A 65 -2.18 11.95 -6.37
N LEU A 66 -2.50 10.89 -5.63
CA LEU A 66 -1.53 10.10 -4.86
C LEU A 66 -1.26 8.79 -5.58
N ASP A 67 0.00 8.52 -5.90
CA ASP A 67 0.39 7.26 -6.54
C ASP A 67 1.85 6.91 -6.14
N PRO A 68 2.07 5.74 -5.49
CA PRO A 68 1.06 4.81 -5.00
C PRO A 68 0.16 5.43 -3.92
N PHE A 69 -0.97 4.77 -3.65
CA PHE A 69 -1.95 5.19 -2.66
C PHE A 69 -2.24 4.12 -1.60
N ALA A 70 -2.62 4.58 -0.42
CA ALA A 70 -3.13 3.74 0.67
C ALA A 70 -4.58 3.31 0.41
N LEU A 71 -4.91 2.07 0.78
CA LEU A 71 -6.28 1.58 0.95
C LEU A 71 -6.44 1.02 2.38
N PRO A 72 -7.57 1.27 3.05
CA PRO A 72 -7.89 0.59 4.30
C PRO A 72 -8.28 -0.87 4.04
N PRO A 73 -8.06 -1.79 5.00
CA PRO A 73 -8.37 -3.21 4.82
C PRO A 73 -9.89 -3.47 4.73
N THR A 74 -10.72 -2.51 5.14
CA THR A 74 -12.19 -2.57 5.05
C THR A 74 -12.73 -2.38 3.63
N GLU A 75 -11.92 -1.88 2.70
CA GLU A 75 -12.32 -1.72 1.31
C GLU A 75 -12.14 -3.04 0.53
N GLU A 76 -13.15 -3.45 -0.23
CA GLU A 76 -13.08 -4.67 -1.06
C GLU A 76 -11.91 -4.61 -2.05
N ALA A 77 -11.60 -3.43 -2.58
CA ALA A 77 -10.48 -3.22 -3.49
C ALA A 77 -9.13 -3.65 -2.88
N ALA A 78 -8.95 -3.44 -1.57
CA ALA A 78 -7.74 -3.83 -0.87
C ALA A 78 -7.61 -5.36 -0.81
N ALA A 79 -8.67 -6.07 -0.44
CA ALA A 79 -8.70 -7.54 -0.45
C ALA A 79 -8.52 -8.13 -1.87
N ARG A 80 -9.10 -7.48 -2.89
CA ARG A 80 -8.97 -7.91 -4.30
C ARG A 80 -7.56 -7.73 -4.85
N ALA A 81 -6.83 -6.72 -4.41
CA ALA A 81 -5.45 -6.47 -4.86
C ALA A 81 -4.49 -7.63 -4.52
N PHE A 82 -4.77 -8.38 -3.43
CA PHE A 82 -4.01 -9.57 -3.02
C PHE A 82 -4.53 -10.89 -3.61
N SER A 83 -5.62 -10.84 -4.37
CA SER A 83 -6.21 -12.02 -5.02
C SER A 83 -5.52 -12.29 -6.36
N PRO A 84 -5.40 -13.56 -6.80
CA PRO A 84 -4.88 -13.89 -8.14
C PRO A 84 -5.80 -13.45 -9.29
N ALA A 85 -6.98 -12.88 -8.99
CA ALA A 85 -7.93 -12.42 -9.99
C ALA A 85 -7.56 -11.03 -10.51
N ILE A 86 -7.85 -10.75 -11.77
CA ILE A 86 -7.72 -9.40 -12.34
C ILE A 86 -8.61 -8.45 -11.53
N SER A 87 -8.03 -7.38 -11.01
CA SER A 87 -8.75 -6.35 -10.28
C SER A 87 -8.17 -4.98 -10.61
N ALA A 88 -9.02 -3.95 -10.62
CA ALA A 88 -8.62 -2.61 -11.03
C ALA A 88 -7.53 -1.99 -10.14
N ARG A 89 -7.35 -2.50 -8.91
CA ARG A 89 -6.33 -2.09 -7.96
C ARG A 89 -5.32 -3.22 -7.81
N GLN A 90 -4.04 -2.91 -7.83
CA GLN A 90 -2.97 -3.87 -7.61
C GLN A 90 -2.07 -3.41 -6.47
N VAL A 91 -1.30 -4.34 -5.93
CA VAL A 91 -0.24 -4.03 -4.98
C VAL A 91 0.89 -3.32 -5.73
N ALA A 92 1.16 -2.07 -5.35
CA ALA A 92 2.29 -1.28 -5.83
C ALA A 92 3.56 -1.54 -5.00
N TRP A 93 3.34 -1.82 -3.72
CA TRP A 93 4.38 -2.08 -2.73
C TRP A 93 3.95 -3.29 -1.91
N GLU A 94 4.62 -4.41 -2.13
CA GLU A 94 4.35 -5.67 -1.43
C GLU A 94 4.51 -5.50 0.09
N PRO A 95 3.70 -6.16 0.93
CA PRO A 95 3.77 -6.05 2.39
C PRO A 95 5.19 -6.25 2.91
N LEU A 96 5.77 -5.17 3.42
CA LEU A 96 7.11 -5.13 3.98
C LEU A 96 7.00 -4.98 5.49
N PRO A 97 7.47 -5.96 6.29
CA PRO A 97 7.45 -5.82 7.73
C PRO A 97 8.43 -4.73 8.15
N PHE A 98 8.06 -3.96 9.16
CA PHE A 98 8.99 -3.12 9.91
C PHE A 98 8.76 -3.41 11.39
N ASP A 99 9.67 -4.18 11.96
CA ASP A 99 9.59 -4.62 13.34
C ASP A 99 10.22 -3.58 14.27
N GLN A 100 9.80 -3.59 15.54
CA GLN A 100 10.40 -2.75 16.56
C GLN A 100 11.89 -3.12 16.74
N GLY A 101 12.77 -2.15 16.55
CA GLY A 101 14.22 -2.30 16.51
C GLY A 101 14.81 -2.40 15.09
N ASP A 102 13.99 -2.48 14.03
CA ASP A 102 14.41 -2.53 12.62
C ASP A 102 13.58 -1.57 11.74
N GLU A 103 13.09 -0.48 12.33
CA GLU A 103 12.30 0.55 11.63
C GLU A 103 13.14 1.59 10.88
N GLU A 104 14.47 1.56 10.97
CA GLU A 104 15.36 2.59 10.41
C GLU A 104 15.16 2.77 8.90
N GLN A 105 15.08 1.67 8.14
CA GLN A 105 14.84 1.73 6.69
C GLN A 105 13.47 2.35 6.34
N PHE A 106 12.45 2.11 7.17
CA PHE A 106 11.13 2.72 7.00
C PHE A 106 11.20 4.23 7.28
N ILE A 107 11.82 4.60 8.42
CA ILE A 107 11.95 5.99 8.86
C ILE A 107 12.74 6.80 7.84
N GLU A 108 13.94 6.36 7.44
CA GLU A 108 14.80 7.08 6.50
C GLU A 108 14.12 7.30 5.14
N ARG A 109 13.40 6.30 4.63
CA ARG A 109 12.64 6.43 3.38
C ARG A 109 11.52 7.45 3.49
N TRP A 110 10.74 7.42 4.57
CA TRP A 110 9.68 8.39 4.79
C TRP A 110 10.21 9.81 5.04
N LEU A 111 11.29 9.95 5.80
CA LEU A 111 11.98 11.24 5.99
C LEU A 111 12.44 11.83 4.65
N GLY A 112 13.01 11.01 3.77
CA GLY A 112 13.37 11.42 2.41
C GLY A 112 12.17 11.94 1.62
N TRP A 113 11.07 11.20 1.58
CA TRP A 113 9.86 11.63 0.87
C TRP A 113 9.21 12.88 1.49
N PHE A 114 9.27 13.05 2.81
CA PHE A 114 8.80 14.27 3.46
C PHE A 114 9.67 15.47 3.11
N ALA A 115 11.00 15.33 3.12
CA ALA A 115 11.91 16.38 2.71
C ALA A 115 11.66 16.81 1.26
N GLU A 116 11.57 15.85 0.35
CA GLU A 116 11.26 16.11 -1.07
C GLU A 116 9.89 16.77 -1.25
N ALA A 117 8.89 16.42 -0.44
CA ALA A 117 7.56 17.02 -0.49
C ALA A 117 7.60 18.49 -0.05
N VAL A 118 8.34 18.80 1.01
CA VAL A 118 8.55 20.18 1.50
C VAL A 118 9.28 21.02 0.45
N ASP A 119 10.30 20.45 -0.20
CA ASP A 119 11.07 21.13 -1.25
C ASP A 119 10.33 21.20 -2.60
N GLY A 120 9.17 20.53 -2.72
CA GLY A 120 8.40 20.43 -3.96
C GLY A 120 9.07 19.56 -5.03
N THR A 121 10.13 18.83 -4.68
CA THR A 121 10.89 17.95 -5.56
C THR A 121 10.41 16.50 -5.56
N LEU A 122 9.44 16.14 -4.71
CA LEU A 122 8.85 14.80 -4.67
C LEU A 122 8.32 14.42 -6.05
N ARG A 123 8.82 13.32 -6.60
CA ARG A 123 8.47 12.85 -7.95
C ARG A 123 7.57 11.63 -7.90
N HIS A 124 6.69 11.54 -8.90
CA HIS A 124 5.96 10.31 -9.17
C HIS A 124 6.95 9.17 -9.50
N PRO A 125 6.74 7.94 -8.99
CA PRO A 125 7.62 6.81 -9.28
C PRO A 125 7.76 6.53 -10.78
N SER A 126 8.99 6.36 -11.26
CA SER A 126 9.24 6.12 -12.69
C SER A 126 8.79 4.73 -13.17
N HIS A 127 8.58 3.79 -12.25
CA HIS A 127 8.14 2.43 -12.52
C HIS A 127 7.16 1.96 -11.44
N MET A 128 6.17 1.17 -11.87
CA MET A 128 5.16 0.56 -11.02
C MET A 128 4.99 -0.92 -11.44
N PRO A 129 4.83 -1.88 -10.51
CA PRO A 129 4.92 -1.73 -9.06
C PRO A 129 6.31 -1.25 -8.62
N GLU A 130 6.36 -0.41 -7.59
CA GLU A 130 7.61 0.20 -7.10
C GLU A 130 8.41 -0.78 -6.24
N ASN A 131 7.73 -1.65 -5.49
CA ASN A 131 8.37 -2.72 -4.72
C ASN A 131 7.63 -4.04 -4.88
N SER A 132 8.18 -4.92 -5.72
CA SER A 132 7.65 -6.26 -5.99
C SER A 132 8.37 -7.37 -5.21
N GLY A 133 9.30 -7.04 -4.31
CA GLY A 133 10.21 -8.00 -3.67
C GLY A 133 9.68 -8.66 -2.40
N GLY A 134 8.50 -8.25 -1.92
CA GLY A 134 7.91 -8.77 -0.68
C GLY A 134 7.31 -10.18 -0.84
N ARG A 135 7.31 -10.92 0.27
CA ARG A 135 6.54 -12.16 0.42
C ARG A 135 5.18 -11.79 1.01
N CYS A 136 4.12 -12.48 0.62
CA CYS A 136 2.84 -12.33 1.29
C CYS A 136 2.01 -13.59 1.12
N ARG A 137 1.17 -13.93 2.11
CA ARG A 137 0.12 -14.94 1.93
C ARG A 137 -0.80 -14.46 0.82
N ARG A 138 -1.04 -15.29 -0.19
CA ARG A 138 -2.05 -14.97 -1.21
C ARG A 138 -3.36 -15.60 -0.79
N SER A 139 -4.47 -14.90 -1.04
CA SER A 139 -5.79 -15.47 -0.74
C SER A 139 -5.99 -16.72 -1.60
N SER A 140 -6.02 -17.89 -0.96
CA SER A 140 -6.35 -19.16 -1.60
C SER A 140 -7.78 -19.10 -2.14
N LEU A 141 -7.98 -19.56 -3.37
CA LEU A 141 -9.30 -19.73 -3.99
C LEU A 141 -9.91 -21.01 -3.43
N HIS A 142 -10.78 -20.92 -2.43
CA HIS A 142 -11.72 -21.98 -2.05
C HIS A 142 -13.13 -21.42 -2.10
#